data_AF-A0A2D9PNV1-F1
#
_entry.id   AF-A0A2D9PNV1-F1
#
_cell.length_a   1.000
_cell.length_b   1.000
_cell.length_c   1.000
_cell.angle_alpha   90.00
_cell.angle_beta   90.00
_cell.angle_gamma   90.00
#
_symmetry.space_group_name_H-M   'P 1'
#
loop_
_entity.id
_entity.type
_entity.pdbx_description
1 polymer ?
#
loop_
_entity_poly.entity_id
_entity_poly.type
_entity_poly.pdbx_seq_one_letter_code
_entity_poly.pdbx_strand_id
1 'polypeptide(L)'
;PELYHLLSHANIQIMNLFVLAQMAVDAAKYHCDKHCIKMILEICQLLYTAHWYNTENPDFPPVAELIKKYGKDDPYRMTHKNHPVAVWVRAKKTHYDYTIKLGLELSKEYSRRFDKIHRCHYHLQRLQAMGYPLHRIPETYEAPPHKRATVGLPVGVDYFDVCIADKLFERCARYDSDGSLNCVDSYRAYYHLKEWDLKWNRGKDLTPAWYTKIYVPPLKLPERVVDQRPTKKIKIS
;
A
#
# COMPACT_ATOMS: atom_id res chain seq x y z
N PRO A 1 -4.88 -27.93 -7.41
CA PRO A 1 -6.23 -27.45 -7.00
C PRO A 1 -6.33 -27.13 -5.50
N GLU A 2 -5.78 -27.97 -4.63
CA GLU A 2 -5.76 -27.73 -3.16
C GLU A 2 -4.61 -26.82 -2.68
N LEU A 3 -3.52 -26.69 -3.45
CA LEU A 3 -2.42 -25.76 -3.11
C LEU A 3 -2.79 -24.26 -3.25
N TYR A 4 -3.80 -23.94 -4.07
CA TYR A 4 -4.30 -22.56 -4.20
C TYR A 4 -5.24 -22.16 -3.05
N HIS A 5 -5.89 -23.14 -2.41
CA HIS A 5 -6.80 -22.90 -1.29
C HIS A 5 -6.08 -22.68 0.06
N LEU A 6 -4.85 -23.18 0.19
CA LEU A 6 -4.01 -22.98 1.39
C LEU A 6 -3.25 -21.64 1.39
N LEU A 7 -3.15 -20.96 0.24
CA LEU A 7 -2.55 -19.62 0.16
C LEU A 7 -3.54 -18.47 0.39
N SER A 8 -4.85 -18.76 0.45
CA SER A 8 -5.90 -17.75 0.66
C SER A 8 -6.18 -17.43 2.14
N HIS A 9 -5.68 -18.24 3.07
CA HIS A 9 -5.96 -18.08 4.51
C HIS A 9 -4.79 -17.49 5.32
N ALA A 10 -3.63 -17.27 4.69
CA ALA A 10 -2.44 -16.67 5.33
C ALA A 10 -2.00 -15.31 4.72
N ASN A 11 -2.70 -14.83 3.69
CA ASN A 11 -2.48 -13.51 3.10
C ASN A 11 -3.76 -12.68 3.23
N ILE A 12 -4.01 -12.14 4.42
CA ILE A 12 -4.56 -10.78 4.47
C ILE A 12 -3.56 -9.98 3.64
N GLN A 13 -3.87 -9.74 2.38
CA GLN A 13 -3.05 -8.94 1.48
C GLN A 13 -2.85 -7.60 2.18
N ILE A 14 -1.64 -7.38 2.68
CA ILE A 14 -1.31 -6.28 3.60
C ILE A 14 -1.30 -4.99 2.76
N MET A 15 -2.49 -4.49 2.47
CA MET A 15 -2.74 -3.29 1.69
C MET A 15 -2.69 -2.08 2.63
N ASN A 16 -1.72 -1.20 2.44
CA ASN A 16 -1.54 -0.03 3.29
C ASN A 16 -1.29 1.19 2.42
N LEU A 17 -1.98 2.31 2.66
CA LEU A 17 -1.66 3.56 1.94
C LEU A 17 -0.36 4.22 2.41
N PHE A 18 0.20 3.77 3.54
CA PHE A 18 1.42 4.32 4.15
C PHE A 18 1.38 5.86 4.20
N VAL A 19 0.47 6.40 5.02
CA VAL A 19 0.32 7.85 5.18
C VAL A 19 1.53 8.40 5.95
N LEU A 20 2.57 8.86 5.25
CA LEU A 20 3.86 9.27 5.85
C LEU A 20 3.99 10.79 6.09
N ALA A 21 3.04 11.55 5.57
CA ALA A 21 2.88 12.97 5.78
C ALA A 21 1.42 13.36 5.52
N GLN A 22 1.01 14.52 6.02
CA GLN A 22 -0.35 15.04 5.79
C GLN A 22 -0.54 15.49 4.33
N MET A 23 0.53 16.00 3.70
CA MET A 23 0.54 16.40 2.31
C MET A 23 0.96 15.23 1.42
N ALA A 24 0.14 14.90 0.42
CA ALA A 24 0.39 13.78 -0.50
C ALA A 24 1.75 13.87 -1.23
N VAL A 25 2.20 15.07 -1.57
CA VAL A 25 3.51 15.29 -2.21
C VAL A 25 4.67 14.89 -1.30
N ASP A 26 4.59 15.22 -0.01
CA ASP A 26 5.61 14.85 0.97
C ASP A 26 5.52 13.38 1.32
N ALA A 27 4.30 12.84 1.43
CA ALA A 27 4.09 11.41 1.63
C ALA A 27 4.71 10.62 0.48
N ALA A 28 4.53 11.03 -0.78
CA ALA A 28 5.14 10.40 -1.94
C ALA A 28 6.67 10.42 -1.90
N LYS A 29 7.27 11.58 -1.57
CA LYS A 29 8.74 11.68 -1.36
C LYS A 29 9.22 10.74 -0.26
N TYR A 30 8.44 10.59 0.81
CA TYR A 30 8.76 9.75 1.95
C TYR A 30 8.56 8.25 1.72
N HIS A 31 7.86 7.82 0.67
CA HIS A 31 7.84 6.41 0.32
C HIS A 31 9.22 5.94 -0.12
N CYS A 32 9.74 4.89 0.52
CA CYS A 32 10.97 4.24 0.05
C CYS A 32 10.73 3.62 -1.33
N ASP A 33 11.78 3.35 -2.09
CA ASP A 33 11.68 2.91 -3.49
C ASP A 33 10.77 1.70 -3.71
N LYS A 34 10.88 0.70 -2.82
CA LYS A 34 10.04 -0.51 -2.88
C LYS A 34 8.55 -0.16 -2.73
N HIS A 35 8.21 0.71 -1.78
CA HIS A 35 6.83 1.12 -1.57
C HIS A 35 6.37 2.13 -2.64
N CYS A 36 7.24 3.01 -3.13
CA CYS A 36 6.92 3.95 -4.21
C CYS A 36 6.39 3.21 -5.44
N ILE A 37 7.07 2.14 -5.88
CA ILE A 37 6.64 1.33 -7.02
C ILE A 37 5.35 0.56 -6.69
N LYS A 38 5.34 -0.17 -5.56
CA LYS A 38 4.22 -1.03 -5.14
C LYS A 38 2.92 -0.23 -5.03
N MET A 39 2.99 0.94 -4.39
CA MET A 39 1.80 1.71 -4.03
C MET A 39 1.07 2.31 -5.22
N ILE A 40 1.75 2.58 -6.34
CA ILE A 40 1.09 3.12 -7.53
C ILE A 40 0.09 2.11 -8.11
N LEU A 41 0.44 0.82 -8.16
CA LEU A 41 -0.48 -0.23 -8.63
C LEU A 41 -1.62 -0.42 -7.63
N GLU A 42 -1.30 -0.53 -6.35
CA GLU A 42 -2.25 -0.77 -5.28
C GLU A 42 -3.29 0.35 -5.15
N ILE A 43 -2.87 1.61 -5.20
CA ILE A 43 -3.77 2.78 -5.23
C ILE A 43 -4.69 2.70 -6.45
N CYS A 44 -4.15 2.37 -7.62
CA CYS A 44 -4.95 2.25 -8.83
C CYS A 44 -6.05 1.18 -8.67
N GLN A 45 -5.72 0.03 -8.10
CA GLN A 45 -6.68 -1.05 -7.82
C GLN A 45 -7.75 -0.64 -6.80
N LEU A 46 -7.38 0.10 -5.74
CA LEU A 46 -8.33 0.62 -4.75
C LEU A 46 -9.33 1.60 -5.38
N LEU A 47 -8.84 2.48 -6.25
CA LEU A 47 -9.68 3.47 -6.95
C LEU A 47 -10.61 2.80 -7.96
N TYR A 48 -10.15 1.82 -8.74
CA TYR A 48 -11.05 1.03 -9.59
C TYR A 48 -12.07 0.25 -8.78
N THR A 49 -11.66 -0.30 -7.62
CA THR A 49 -12.59 -0.98 -6.72
C THR A 49 -13.69 -0.04 -6.25
N ALA A 50 -13.41 1.24 -5.97
CA ALA A 50 -14.44 2.22 -5.65
C ALA A 50 -15.46 2.39 -6.78
N HIS A 51 -15.00 2.48 -8.04
CA HIS A 51 -15.87 2.61 -9.22
C HIS A 51 -16.70 1.35 -9.45
N TRP A 52 -16.07 0.17 -9.47
CA TRP A 52 -16.78 -1.10 -9.64
C TRP A 52 -17.79 -1.39 -8.53
N TYR A 53 -17.50 -0.98 -7.30
CA TYR A 53 -18.37 -1.24 -6.17
C TYR A 53 -19.57 -0.28 -6.15
N ASN A 54 -19.35 1.01 -6.42
CA ASN A 54 -20.40 2.03 -6.30
C ASN A 54 -21.19 2.24 -7.61
N THR A 55 -20.90 1.52 -8.69
CA THR A 55 -21.58 1.69 -10.00
C THR A 55 -21.72 0.35 -10.71
N GLU A 56 -22.95 -0.04 -11.04
CA GLU A 56 -23.30 -1.36 -11.61
C GLU A 56 -22.60 -1.63 -12.95
N ASN A 57 -22.44 -0.60 -13.79
CA ASN A 57 -21.70 -0.66 -15.05
C ASN A 57 -20.96 0.67 -15.27
N PRO A 58 -19.77 0.86 -14.67
CA PRO A 58 -19.03 2.10 -14.82
C PRO A 58 -18.53 2.23 -16.27
N ASP A 59 -18.83 3.37 -16.89
CA ASP A 59 -18.25 3.73 -18.17
C ASP A 59 -16.83 4.27 -17.94
N PHE A 60 -15.82 3.55 -18.45
CA PHE A 60 -14.42 3.93 -18.33
C PHE A 60 -13.95 4.54 -19.65
N PRO A 61 -13.70 5.87 -19.71
CA PRO A 61 -13.24 6.50 -20.93
C PRO A 61 -11.93 5.87 -21.44
N PRO A 62 -11.73 5.80 -22.76
CA PRO A 62 -10.54 5.20 -23.34
C PRO A 62 -9.29 6.04 -23.03
N VAL A 63 -8.16 5.37 -22.81
CA VAL A 63 -6.87 6.01 -22.55
C VAL A 63 -5.92 5.78 -23.73
N ALA A 64 -5.79 6.79 -24.59
CA ALA A 64 -5.04 6.70 -25.85
C ALA A 64 -3.59 6.25 -25.66
N GLU A 65 -2.91 6.71 -24.61
CA GLU A 65 -1.52 6.35 -24.29
C GLU A 65 -1.39 4.87 -23.93
N LEU A 66 -2.36 4.30 -23.22
CA LEU A 66 -2.38 2.89 -22.87
C LEU A 66 -2.67 2.03 -24.09
N ILE A 67 -3.66 2.41 -24.90
CA ILE A 67 -3.99 1.71 -26.15
C ILE A 67 -2.78 1.73 -27.09
N LYS A 68 -2.17 2.89 -27.31
CA LYS A 68 -0.99 3.05 -28.17
C LYS A 68 0.19 2.18 -27.71
N LYS A 69 0.43 2.08 -26.40
CA LYS A 69 1.62 1.40 -25.85
C LYS A 69 1.41 -0.09 -25.58
N TYR A 70 0.18 -0.51 -25.25
CA TYR A 70 -0.12 -1.85 -24.78
C TYR A 70 -1.23 -2.55 -25.58
N GLY A 71 -1.80 -1.91 -26.59
CA GLY A 71 -2.91 -2.42 -27.41
C GLY A 71 -4.27 -2.42 -26.71
N LYS A 72 -4.33 -2.03 -25.42
CA LYS A 72 -5.53 -2.04 -24.59
C LYS A 72 -5.36 -1.16 -23.34
N ASP A 73 -6.47 -0.78 -22.75
CA ASP A 73 -6.52 0.09 -21.57
C ASP A 73 -7.49 -0.42 -20.48
N ASP A 74 -7.69 -1.74 -20.45
CA ASP A 74 -8.57 -2.44 -19.52
C ASP A 74 -8.48 -1.86 -18.10
N PRO A 75 -9.61 -1.48 -17.47
CA PRO A 75 -9.64 -1.13 -16.05
C PRO A 75 -9.18 -2.32 -15.20
N TYR A 76 -8.51 -2.05 -14.07
CA TYR A 76 -8.17 -3.12 -13.13
C TYR A 76 -9.46 -3.69 -12.52
N ARG A 77 -9.51 -5.01 -12.36
CA ARG A 77 -10.62 -5.69 -11.69
C ARG A 77 -10.68 -5.28 -10.21
N MET A 78 -11.87 -5.37 -9.63
CA MET A 78 -12.07 -5.16 -8.20
C MET A 78 -11.18 -6.09 -7.36
N THR A 79 -10.51 -5.53 -6.35
CA THR A 79 -9.62 -6.26 -5.43
C THR A 79 -9.87 -5.79 -4.00
N HIS A 80 -9.69 -6.68 -3.02
CA HIS A 80 -9.70 -6.31 -1.59
C HIS A 80 -10.94 -5.50 -1.17
N LYS A 81 -12.12 -5.74 -1.76
CA LYS A 81 -13.32 -4.92 -1.54
C LYS A 81 -13.67 -4.75 -0.07
N ASN A 82 -13.49 -5.78 0.77
CA ASN A 82 -13.78 -5.71 2.19
C ASN A 82 -12.58 -5.27 3.06
N HIS A 83 -11.44 -4.94 2.46
CA HIS A 83 -10.29 -4.47 3.22
C HIS A 83 -10.55 -3.04 3.72
N PRO A 84 -10.19 -2.70 4.98
CA PRO A 84 -10.53 -1.41 5.58
C PRO A 84 -10.12 -0.21 4.73
N VAL A 85 -8.94 -0.25 4.09
CA VAL A 85 -8.53 0.82 3.18
C VAL A 85 -9.40 0.95 1.92
N ALA A 86 -9.89 -0.14 1.35
CA ALA A 86 -10.76 -0.08 0.17
C ALA A 86 -12.13 0.49 0.54
N VAL A 87 -12.63 0.15 1.72
CA VAL A 87 -13.86 0.70 2.32
C VAL A 87 -13.67 2.20 2.55
N TRP A 88 -12.57 2.57 3.19
CA TRP A 88 -12.21 3.96 3.48
C TRP A 88 -12.14 4.82 2.21
N VAL A 89 -11.43 4.36 1.16
CA VAL A 89 -11.27 5.08 -0.13
C VAL A 89 -12.62 5.42 -0.77
N ARG A 90 -13.59 4.49 -0.71
CA ARG A 90 -14.89 4.68 -1.36
C ARG A 90 -15.96 5.31 -0.47
N ALA A 91 -15.70 5.47 0.83
CA ALA A 91 -16.67 5.99 1.78
C ALA A 91 -16.98 7.50 1.60
N LYS A 92 -15.99 8.30 1.19
CA LYS A 92 -16.13 9.76 1.04
C LYS A 92 -15.32 10.30 -0.13
N LYS A 93 -15.79 11.42 -0.71
CA LYS A 93 -15.08 12.14 -1.77
C LYS A 93 -13.68 12.56 -1.34
N THR A 94 -13.53 13.11 -0.14
CA THR A 94 -12.22 13.58 0.36
C THR A 94 -11.19 12.46 0.51
N HIS A 95 -11.63 11.24 0.86
CA HIS A 95 -10.76 10.06 0.95
C HIS A 95 -10.28 9.61 -0.44
N TYR A 96 -11.20 9.58 -1.40
CA TYR A 96 -10.90 9.31 -2.81
C TYR A 96 -9.93 10.35 -3.39
N ASP A 97 -10.21 11.64 -3.15
CA ASP A 97 -9.39 12.76 -3.61
C ASP A 97 -7.96 12.70 -3.04
N TYR A 98 -7.80 12.36 -1.76
CA TYR A 98 -6.47 12.12 -1.19
C TYR A 98 -5.76 10.94 -1.87
N THR A 99 -6.48 9.85 -2.07
CA THR A 99 -5.94 8.61 -2.65
C THR A 99 -5.47 8.81 -4.08
N ILE A 100 -6.26 9.51 -4.90
CA ILE A 100 -5.87 9.85 -6.28
C ILE A 100 -4.66 10.80 -6.28
N LYS A 101 -4.65 11.80 -5.40
CA LYS A 101 -3.53 12.74 -5.27
C LYS A 101 -2.24 12.01 -4.87
N LEU A 102 -2.30 11.11 -3.89
CA LEU A 102 -1.15 10.30 -3.49
C LEU A 102 -0.65 9.42 -4.64
N GLY A 103 -1.54 8.77 -5.39
CA GLY A 103 -1.16 7.95 -6.55
C GLY A 103 -0.46 8.76 -7.65
N LEU A 104 -0.95 9.97 -7.93
CA LEU A 104 -0.34 10.87 -8.92
C LEU A 104 1.02 11.39 -8.45
N GLU A 105 1.15 11.81 -7.18
CA GLU A 105 2.44 12.25 -6.62
C GLU A 105 3.46 11.11 -6.56
N LEU A 106 3.03 9.89 -6.22
CA LEU A 106 3.89 8.71 -6.30
C LEU A 106 4.33 8.41 -7.74
N SER A 107 3.46 8.61 -8.73
CA SER A 107 3.81 8.43 -10.14
C SER A 107 4.85 9.47 -10.61
N LYS A 108 4.77 10.71 -10.11
CA LYS A 108 5.79 11.74 -10.34
C LYS A 108 7.12 11.35 -9.69
N GLU A 109 7.09 10.91 -8.44
CA GLU A 109 8.28 10.43 -7.73
C GLU A 109 8.91 9.22 -8.41
N TYR A 110 8.10 8.26 -8.89
CA TYR A 110 8.58 7.14 -9.69
C TYR A 110 9.30 7.64 -10.96
N SER A 111 8.71 8.59 -11.67
CA SER A 111 9.31 9.15 -12.88
C SER A 111 10.64 9.83 -12.59
N ARG A 112 10.70 10.65 -11.52
CA ARG A 112 11.93 11.29 -11.06
C ARG A 112 13.03 10.28 -10.68
N ARG A 113 12.66 9.21 -9.97
CA ARG A 113 13.63 8.25 -9.41
C ARG A 113 14.12 7.23 -10.43
N PHE A 114 13.25 6.79 -11.34
CA PHE A 114 13.50 5.65 -12.23
C PHE A 114 13.59 6.04 -13.71
N ASP A 115 13.38 7.31 -14.05
CA ASP A 115 13.43 7.83 -15.42
C ASP A 115 12.47 7.08 -16.36
N LYS A 116 11.30 6.72 -15.83
CA LYS A 116 10.25 5.95 -16.51
C LYS A 116 8.88 6.42 -16.07
N ILE A 117 7.90 6.38 -16.96
CA ILE A 117 6.50 6.58 -16.59
C ILE A 117 5.90 5.25 -16.17
N HIS A 118 5.34 5.19 -14.95
CA HIS A 118 4.63 4.00 -14.48
C HIS A 118 3.34 3.81 -15.28
N ARG A 119 3.01 2.57 -15.66
CA ARG A 119 1.80 2.28 -16.45
C ARG A 119 0.52 2.86 -15.83
N CYS A 120 0.37 2.75 -14.51
CA CYS A 120 -0.81 3.29 -13.82
C CYS A 120 -0.90 4.82 -13.82
N HIS A 121 0.11 5.57 -14.23
CA HIS A 121 0.01 7.02 -14.35
C HIS A 121 -1.20 7.44 -15.21
N TYR A 122 -1.34 6.82 -16.38
CA TYR A 122 -2.45 7.10 -17.29
C TYR A 122 -3.81 6.62 -16.75
N HIS A 123 -3.83 5.46 -16.06
CA HIS A 123 -5.03 5.01 -15.38
C HIS A 123 -5.46 5.97 -14.26
N LEU A 124 -4.51 6.55 -13.52
CA LEU A 124 -4.78 7.54 -12.47
C LEU A 124 -5.30 8.85 -13.07
N GLN A 125 -4.79 9.29 -14.23
CA GLN A 125 -5.36 10.45 -14.93
C GLN A 125 -6.81 10.21 -15.35
N ARG A 126 -7.12 9.02 -15.90
CA ARG A 126 -8.52 8.63 -16.18
C ARG A 126 -9.39 8.70 -14.93
N LEU A 127 -8.95 8.07 -13.84
CA LEU A 127 -9.70 8.03 -12.58
C LEU A 127 -9.86 9.42 -11.95
N GLN A 128 -8.85 10.29 -12.08
CA GLN A 128 -8.94 11.69 -11.66
C GLN A 128 -10.02 12.44 -12.46
N ALA A 129 -10.06 12.26 -13.78
CA ALA A 129 -11.06 12.89 -14.64
C ALA A 129 -12.48 12.37 -14.38
N MET A 130 -12.63 11.08 -14.08
CA MET A 130 -13.92 10.49 -13.69
C MET A 130 -14.40 10.99 -12.32
N GLY A 131 -13.47 11.31 -11.41
CA GLY A 131 -13.79 11.75 -10.06
C GLY A 131 -14.34 10.65 -9.16
N TYR A 132 -14.86 11.06 -8.01
CA TYR A 132 -15.37 10.16 -6.98
C TYR A 132 -16.70 9.52 -7.41
N PRO A 133 -16.79 8.18 -7.45
CA PRO A 133 -18.07 7.50 -7.69
C PRO A 133 -18.91 7.57 -6.41
N LEU A 134 -20.03 8.31 -6.47
CA LEU A 134 -20.90 8.54 -5.32
C LEU A 134 -21.26 7.22 -4.64
N HIS A 135 -21.01 7.14 -3.34
CA HIS A 135 -21.33 5.97 -2.55
C HIS A 135 -22.84 5.82 -2.37
N ARG A 136 -23.39 4.74 -2.95
CA ARG A 136 -24.84 4.44 -2.94
C ARG A 136 -25.18 3.11 -2.30
N ILE A 137 -24.19 2.27 -2.02
CA ILE A 137 -24.36 0.92 -1.50
C ILE A 137 -23.88 0.89 -0.06
N PRO A 138 -24.70 0.44 0.91
CA PRO A 138 -24.25 0.27 2.28
C PRO A 138 -23.01 -0.62 2.39
N GLU A 139 -22.05 -0.23 3.23
CA GLU A 139 -20.89 -1.06 3.51
C GLU A 139 -21.27 -2.31 4.30
N THR A 140 -20.69 -3.45 3.92
CA THR A 140 -20.87 -4.73 4.62
C THR A 140 -19.74 -5.05 5.60
N TYR A 141 -18.74 -4.17 5.68
CA TYR A 141 -17.57 -4.34 6.53
C TYR A 141 -17.40 -3.09 7.41
N GLU A 142 -17.22 -3.31 8.70
CA GLU A 142 -16.89 -2.28 9.67
C GLU A 142 -15.42 -2.40 10.05
N ALA A 143 -14.67 -1.30 9.88
CA ALA A 143 -13.27 -1.26 10.27
C ALA A 143 -13.13 -1.26 11.80
N PRO A 144 -12.10 -1.92 12.37
CA PRO A 144 -11.90 -1.97 13.82
C PRO A 144 -11.79 -0.56 14.42
N PRO A 145 -12.71 -0.14 15.32
CA PRO A 145 -12.75 1.24 15.81
C PRO A 145 -11.45 1.71 16.49
N HIS A 146 -10.76 0.80 17.19
CA HIS A 146 -9.49 1.10 17.87
C HIS A 146 -8.32 1.43 16.93
N LYS A 147 -8.47 1.19 15.61
CA LYS A 147 -7.50 1.56 14.58
C LYS A 147 -7.87 2.82 13.81
N ARG A 148 -8.97 3.48 14.18
CA ARG A 148 -9.38 4.72 13.55
C ARG A 148 -8.53 5.87 14.09
N ALA A 149 -7.67 6.41 13.23
CA ALA A 149 -6.96 7.64 13.51
C ALA A 149 -7.89 8.84 13.28
N THR A 150 -7.80 9.81 14.18
CA THR A 150 -8.54 11.09 14.16
C THR A 150 -7.61 12.29 14.15
N VAL A 151 -6.31 12.08 14.39
CA VAL A 151 -5.27 13.11 14.37
C VAL A 151 -4.10 12.71 13.48
N GLY A 152 -3.25 13.67 13.13
CA GLY A 152 -2.13 13.45 12.20
C GLY A 152 -2.61 12.91 10.84
N LEU A 153 -3.76 13.37 10.36
CA LEU A 153 -4.43 12.89 9.15
C LEU A 153 -3.91 13.60 7.90
N PRO A 154 -4.13 13.01 6.70
CA PRO A 154 -4.01 13.77 5.47
C PRO A 154 -4.89 15.03 5.47
N VAL A 155 -4.42 16.08 4.80
CA VAL A 155 -5.20 17.32 4.70
C VAL A 155 -6.56 17.06 4.03
N GLY A 156 -7.63 17.47 4.70
CA GLY A 156 -9.02 17.33 4.21
C GLY A 156 -9.66 15.97 4.47
N VAL A 157 -8.98 15.06 5.18
CA VAL A 157 -9.52 13.75 5.57
C VAL A 157 -10.05 13.81 7.00
N ASP A 158 -11.24 13.24 7.22
CA ASP A 158 -11.92 13.28 8.54
C ASP A 158 -11.43 12.20 9.51
N TYR A 159 -11.03 11.04 8.98
CA TYR A 159 -10.49 9.93 9.74
C TYR A 159 -9.68 9.02 8.83
N PHE A 160 -8.84 8.14 9.39
CA PHE A 160 -8.18 7.09 8.62
C PHE A 160 -8.12 5.78 9.41
N ASP A 161 -8.61 4.69 8.83
CA ASP A 161 -8.52 3.36 9.46
C ASP A 161 -7.12 2.77 9.19
N VAL A 162 -6.26 2.77 10.21
CA VAL A 162 -4.87 2.30 10.10
C VAL A 162 -4.83 0.80 9.79
N CYS A 163 -4.33 0.44 8.61
CA CYS A 163 -4.38 -0.92 8.08
C CYS A 163 -3.12 -1.76 8.40
N ILE A 164 -2.47 -1.47 9.52
CA ILE A 164 -1.30 -2.22 9.97
C ILE A 164 -1.78 -3.49 10.68
N ALA A 165 -1.16 -4.63 10.37
CA ALA A 165 -1.49 -5.93 10.97
C ALA A 165 -1.41 -5.87 12.51
N ASP A 166 -2.34 -6.51 13.21
CA ASP A 166 -2.47 -6.44 14.69
C ASP A 166 -1.15 -6.71 15.42
N LYS A 167 -0.45 -7.78 15.02
CA LYS A 167 0.86 -8.17 15.58
C LYS A 167 1.95 -7.08 15.51
N LEU A 168 1.79 -6.09 14.63
CA LEU A 168 2.69 -4.95 14.49
C LEU A 168 2.07 -3.66 14.99
N PHE A 169 0.74 -3.57 15.03
CA PHE A 169 0.00 -2.36 15.38
C PHE A 169 0.39 -1.85 16.76
N GLU A 170 0.39 -2.71 17.79
CA GLU A 170 0.77 -2.32 19.16
C GLU A 170 2.17 -1.70 19.25
N ARG A 171 3.09 -2.13 18.39
CA ARG A 171 4.48 -1.64 18.38
C ARG A 171 4.63 -0.29 17.67
N CYS A 172 3.70 0.07 16.81
CA CYS A 172 3.79 1.25 15.97
C CYS A 172 2.67 2.26 16.16
N ALA A 173 1.57 1.93 16.82
CA ALA A 173 0.52 2.90 17.15
C ALA A 173 1.12 4.06 17.95
N ARG A 174 0.78 5.28 17.56
CA ARG A 174 1.19 6.52 18.22
C ARG A 174 -0.04 7.33 18.53
N TYR A 175 -0.09 7.89 19.73
CA TYR A 175 -1.22 8.64 20.24
C TYR A 175 -0.74 10.04 20.63
N ASP A 176 -1.60 11.04 20.50
CA ASP A 176 -1.34 12.38 21.04
C ASP A 176 -1.60 12.44 22.55
N SER A 177 -1.51 13.65 23.13
CA SER A 177 -1.75 13.88 24.56
C SER A 177 -3.15 13.50 25.03
N ASP A 178 -4.12 13.53 24.12
CA ASP A 178 -5.53 13.31 24.41
C ASP A 178 -5.93 11.84 24.20
N GLY A 179 -4.96 10.98 23.84
CA GLY A 179 -5.17 9.56 23.57
C GLY A 179 -5.75 9.28 22.18
N SER A 180 -5.78 10.27 21.28
CA SER A 180 -6.24 10.10 19.90
C SER A 180 -5.16 9.45 19.03
N LEU A 181 -5.53 8.42 18.27
CA LEU A 181 -4.59 7.72 17.40
C LEU A 181 -4.13 8.64 16.26
N ASN A 182 -2.81 8.79 16.12
CA ASN A 182 -2.15 9.60 15.11
C ASN A 182 -1.77 8.75 13.89
N CYS A 183 -2.33 9.09 12.72
CA CYS A 183 -2.13 8.32 11.50
C CYS A 183 -0.69 8.37 10.98
N VAL A 184 -0.15 9.57 10.76
CA VAL A 184 1.18 9.78 10.20
C VAL A 184 2.27 9.17 11.08
N ASP A 185 2.22 9.44 12.38
CA ASP A 185 3.26 8.95 13.29
C ASP A 185 3.20 7.43 13.46
N SER A 186 1.99 6.84 13.38
CA SER A 186 1.85 5.38 13.38
C SER A 186 2.50 4.74 12.15
N TYR A 187 2.30 5.31 10.96
CA TYR A 187 2.93 4.81 9.74
C TYR A 187 4.44 5.05 9.68
N ARG A 188 4.93 6.16 10.24
CA ARG A 188 6.37 6.42 10.40
C ARG A 188 7.03 5.43 11.37
N ALA A 189 6.38 5.15 12.51
CA ALA A 189 6.82 4.09 13.42
C ALA A 189 6.80 2.72 12.73
N TYR A 190 5.79 2.45 11.89
CA TYR A 190 5.72 1.21 11.11
C TYR A 190 6.87 1.06 10.10
N TYR A 191 7.36 2.17 9.53
CA TYR A 191 8.56 2.15 8.68
C TYR A 191 9.82 1.71 9.44
N HIS A 192 9.95 2.02 10.73
CA HIS A 192 11.08 1.56 11.56
C HIS A 192 11.04 0.06 11.84
N LEU A 193 9.85 -0.57 11.76
CA LEU A 193 9.70 -2.01 11.94
C LEU A 193 10.08 -2.83 10.71
N LYS A 194 10.39 -2.19 9.57
CA LYS A 194 10.72 -2.90 8.32
C LYS A 194 12.05 -3.65 8.45
N GLU A 195 12.07 -4.91 8.05
CA GLU A 195 13.21 -5.84 8.24
C GLU A 195 14.17 -5.87 7.03
N TRP A 196 14.14 -4.82 6.22
CA TRP A 196 15.02 -4.66 5.06
C TRP A 196 15.53 -3.23 5.00
N ASP A 197 16.57 -3.01 4.20
CA ASP A 197 17.14 -1.69 3.96
C ASP A 197 16.16 -0.81 3.15
N LEU A 198 15.79 0.34 3.71
CA LEU A 198 14.89 1.28 3.06
C LEU A 198 15.74 2.34 2.36
N LYS A 199 15.60 2.39 1.03
CA LYS A 199 16.31 3.37 0.19
C LYS A 199 15.34 4.36 -0.44
N TRP A 200 15.83 5.57 -0.63
CA TRP A 200 15.14 6.64 -1.35
C TRP A 200 15.96 7.03 -2.57
N ASN A 201 15.33 7.03 -3.74
CA ASN A 201 15.97 7.32 -5.02
C ASN A 201 17.24 6.51 -5.24
N ARG A 202 17.16 5.20 -5.02
CA ARG A 202 18.25 4.23 -5.12
C ARG A 202 19.44 4.57 -4.22
N GLY A 203 19.19 5.27 -3.12
CA GLY A 203 20.19 5.74 -2.15
C GLY A 203 20.81 7.10 -2.49
N LYS A 204 20.32 7.80 -3.53
CA LYS A 204 20.81 9.14 -3.90
C LYS A 204 20.22 10.25 -3.03
N ASP A 205 19.00 10.06 -2.54
CA ASP A 205 18.35 11.02 -1.66
C ASP A 205 18.65 10.67 -0.20
N LEU A 206 18.77 11.69 0.66
CA LEU A 206 18.85 11.48 2.10
C LEU A 206 17.58 10.81 2.62
N THR A 207 17.72 10.00 3.67
CA THR A 207 16.55 9.46 4.37
C THR A 207 15.73 10.59 4.99
N PRO A 208 14.41 10.43 5.13
CA PRO A 208 13.59 11.42 5.82
C PRO A 208 14.11 11.66 7.24
N ALA A 209 14.05 12.91 7.73
CA ALA A 209 14.57 13.27 9.05
C ALA A 209 13.97 12.46 10.21
N TRP A 210 12.73 11.98 10.05
CA TRP A 210 12.04 11.14 11.03
C TRP A 210 12.48 9.67 10.98
N TYR A 211 13.23 9.23 9.97
CA TYR A 211 13.67 7.84 9.79
C TYR A 211 15.16 7.70 10.15
N THR A 212 15.43 7.06 11.29
CA THR A 212 16.79 6.99 11.88
C THR A 212 17.36 5.57 11.95
N LYS A 213 16.63 4.57 11.43
CA LYS A 213 17.05 3.17 11.52
C LYS A 213 18.29 2.91 10.64
N ILE A 214 19.31 2.31 11.26
CA ILE A 214 20.43 1.70 10.55
C ILE A 214 20.09 0.23 10.28
N TYR A 215 20.07 -0.17 9.02
CA TYR A 215 19.87 -1.56 8.66
C TYR A 215 21.19 -2.34 8.79
N VAL A 216 21.19 -3.34 9.66
CA VAL A 216 22.29 -4.32 9.76
C VAL A 216 21.80 -5.61 9.12
N PRO A 217 22.39 -6.04 7.98
CA PRO A 217 22.02 -7.31 7.37
C PRO A 217 22.23 -8.46 8.36
N PRO A 218 21.33 -9.46 8.41
CA PRO A 218 21.55 -10.63 9.24
C PRO A 218 22.86 -11.32 8.82
N LEU A 219 23.65 -11.74 9.82
CA LEU A 219 24.85 -12.53 9.59
C LEU A 219 24.50 -13.73 8.72
N LYS A 220 25.14 -13.85 7.55
CA LYS A 220 25.09 -15.10 6.78
C LYS A 220 25.77 -16.17 7.63
N LEU A 221 24.98 -17.02 8.28
CA LEU A 221 25.53 -18.23 8.88
C LEU A 221 26.16 -19.05 7.75
N PRO A 222 27.38 -19.59 7.94
CA PRO A 222 27.97 -20.48 6.96
C PRO A 222 27.00 -21.62 6.67
N GLU A 223 26.90 -22.01 5.39
CA GLU A 223 26.10 -23.16 5.00
C GLU A 223 26.48 -24.34 5.90
N ARG A 224 25.48 -24.99 6.51
CA ARG A 224 25.72 -26.22 7.28
C ARG A 224 26.48 -27.17 6.36
N VAL A 225 27.72 -27.49 6.70
CA VAL A 225 28.45 -28.58 6.08
C VAL A 225 27.58 -29.82 6.27
N VAL A 226 26.93 -30.25 5.19
CA VAL A 226 26.18 -31.50 5.18
C VAL A 226 27.23 -32.58 5.41
N ASP A 227 27.15 -33.21 6.57
CA ASP A 227 28.00 -34.33 6.92
C ASP A 227 27.77 -35.45 5.91
N GLN A 228 28.72 -35.61 4.97
CA GLN A 228 28.67 -36.63 3.91
C GLN A 228 29.05 -38.02 4.43
N ARG A 229 29.07 -38.26 5.75
CA ARG A 229 29.34 -39.59 6.28
C ARG A 229 28.26 -40.58 5.79
N PRO A 230 28.64 -41.67 5.12
CA PRO A 230 27.68 -42.65 4.61
C PRO A 230 26.94 -43.30 5.77
N THR A 231 25.61 -43.21 5.75
CA THR A 231 24.75 -43.94 6.66
C THR A 231 24.85 -45.44 6.36
N LYS A 232 25.62 -46.18 7.18
CA LYS A 232 25.59 -47.65 7.16
C LYS A 232 24.17 -48.10 7.56
N LYS A 233 23.37 -48.52 6.59
CA LYS A 233 22.12 -49.24 6.85
C LYS A 233 22.47 -50.61 7.44
N ILE A 234 22.26 -50.77 8.74
CA ILE A 234 22.28 -52.07 9.40
C ILE A 234 21.00 -52.80 8.97
N LYS A 235 21.12 -53.87 8.19
CA LYS A 235 20.03 -54.81 7.97
C LYS A 235 19.89 -55.66 9.23
N ILE A 236 18.74 -55.56 9.89
CA ILE A 236 18.34 -56.49 10.94
C ILE A 236 17.60 -57.62 10.24
N SER A 237 18.13 -58.84 10.36
CA SER A 237 17.50 -60.10 9.94
C SER A 237 16.55 -60.61 11.00
#